data_AF-A0A0G3W957-F1
#
_entry.id   AF-A0A0G3W957-F1
#
_cell.length_a   1.000
_cell.length_b   1.000
_cell.length_c   1.000
_cell.angle_alpha   90.00
_cell.angle_beta   90.00
_cell.angle_gamma   90.00
#
_symmetry.space_group_name_H-M   'P 1'
#
loop_
_entity.id
_entity.type
_entity.pdbx_description
1 polymer ?
#
loop_
_entity_poly.entity_id
_entity_poly.type
_entity_poly.pdbx_seq_one_letter_code
_entity_poly.pdbx_strand_id
1 'polypeptide(L)' 'MEMVCPICNGLSSYVVKCPFCDSSMEAQAAVQDYFDDYSPYLDKEITQKLDGVSKAQCLHIFSCPQCHRDKRIPIDRVLM' A
#
# COMPACT_ATOMS: atom_id res chain seq x y z
N MET A 1 7.15 -18.63 -8.87
CA MET A 1 5.86 -18.47 -8.18
C MET A 1 6.12 -17.66 -6.94
N GLU A 2 5.82 -16.37 -7.00
CA GLU A 2 6.05 -15.40 -5.93
C GLU A 2 4.72 -14.72 -5.57
N MET A 3 4.52 -14.40 -4.28
CA MET A 3 3.35 -13.66 -3.82
C MET A 3 3.63 -12.16 -3.90
N VAL A 4 2.98 -11.49 -4.85
CA VAL A 4 3.22 -10.08 -5.16
C VAL A 4 1.99 -9.22 -4.85
N CYS A 5 2.21 -7.98 -4.39
CA CYS A 5 1.11 -7.01 -4.25
C CYS A 5 0.66 -6.55 -5.65
N PRO A 6 -0.63 -6.67 -6.00
CA PRO A 6 -1.12 -6.27 -7.32
C PRO A 6 -1.06 -4.76 -7.57
N ILE A 7 -1.13 -3.92 -6.52
CA ILE A 7 -0.99 -2.47 -6.68
C ILE A 7 0.48 -2.09 -6.93
N CYS A 8 1.42 -2.55 -6.08
CA CYS A 8 2.85 -2.27 -6.26
C CYS A 8 3.39 -2.70 -7.63
N ASN A 9 2.83 -3.76 -8.21
CA ASN A 9 3.27 -4.32 -9.48
C ASN A 9 2.40 -3.87 -10.67
N GLY A 10 1.52 -2.89 -10.49
CA GLY A 10 0.69 -2.35 -11.56
C GLY A 10 -0.31 -3.35 -12.18
N LEU A 11 -0.61 -4.44 -11.47
CA LEU A 11 -1.53 -5.49 -11.92
C LEU A 11 -3.00 -5.14 -11.68
N SER A 12 -3.30 -4.25 -10.73
CA SER A 12 -4.66 -3.84 -10.41
C SER A 12 -4.72 -2.41 -9.86
N SER A 13 -5.84 -1.75 -10.10
CA SER A 13 -6.17 -0.46 -9.50
C SER A 13 -7.36 -0.62 -8.54
N TYR A 14 -7.35 0.15 -7.46
CA TYR A 14 -8.40 0.13 -6.44
C TYR A 14 -9.10 1.48 -6.43
N VAL A 15 -10.43 1.46 -6.43
CA VAL A 15 -11.25 2.67 -6.24
C VAL A 15 -11.59 2.78 -4.77
N VAL A 16 -10.95 3.73 -4.08
CA VAL A 16 -11.14 3.97 -2.65
C VAL A 16 -11.80 5.32 -2.46
N LYS A 17 -12.88 5.36 -1.67
CA LYS A 17 -13.58 6.59 -1.30
C LYS A 17 -13.08 7.13 0.04
N CYS A 18 -12.87 8.44 0.11
CA CYS A 18 -12.50 9.11 1.34
C CYS A 18 -13.68 9.12 2.32
N PRO A 19 -13.54 8.58 3.55
CA PRO A 19 -14.66 8.49 4.50
C PRO A 19 -15.09 9.86 5.06
N PHE A 20 -14.38 10.95 4.74
CA PHE A 20 -14.66 12.27 5.28
C PHE A 20 -15.22 13.28 4.25
N CYS A 21 -14.95 13.10 2.97
CA CYS A 21 -15.39 14.03 1.91
C CYS A 21 -15.91 13.33 0.65
N ASP A 22 -15.94 11.99 0.64
CA ASP A 22 -16.45 11.13 -0.44
C ASP A 22 -15.74 11.28 -1.81
N SER A 23 -14.64 12.02 -1.85
CA SER A 23 -13.76 12.10 -3.03
C SER A 23 -13.02 10.77 -3.26
N SER A 24 -12.65 10.51 -4.52
CA SER A 24 -11.78 9.37 -4.83
C SER A 24 -10.38 9.60 -4.25
N MET A 25 -9.82 8.58 -3.63
CA MET A 25 -8.45 8.58 -3.11
C MET A 25 -7.48 8.01 -4.13
N GLU A 26 -6.25 8.48 -4.09
CA GLU A 26 -5.16 8.03 -4.94
C GLU A 26 -4.30 7.02 -4.18
N ALA A 27 -4.01 5.88 -4.81
CA ALA A 27 -3.06 4.93 -4.27
C ALA A 27 -1.67 5.55 -4.24
N GLN A 28 -1.04 5.51 -3.07
CA GLN A 28 0.35 5.88 -2.85
C GLN A 28 1.19 4.61 -2.67
N ALA A 29 2.41 4.75 -2.14
CA ALA A 29 3.30 3.64 -1.89
C ALA A 29 2.82 2.74 -0.73
N ALA A 30 3.49 1.60 -0.54
CA ALA A 30 3.26 0.78 0.63
C ALA A 30 3.74 1.53 1.88
N VAL A 31 3.13 1.29 3.04
CA VAL A 31 3.52 1.94 4.32
C VAL A 31 5.01 1.83 4.60
N GLN A 32 5.58 0.67 4.29
CA GLN A 32 6.99 0.38 4.52
C GLN A 32 7.95 1.25 3.70
N ASP A 33 7.51 1.77 2.56
CA ASP A 33 8.32 2.62 1.70
C ASP A 33 8.54 4.01 2.33
N TYR A 34 7.79 4.33 3.39
CA TYR A 34 7.88 5.59 4.15
C TYR A 34 8.59 5.45 5.51
N PHE A 35 9.16 4.30 5.84
CA PHE A 35 9.83 4.12 7.14
C PHE A 35 11.15 4.91 7.25
N ASP A 36 11.86 5.06 6.14
CA ASP A 36 13.13 5.78 6.02
C ASP A 36 13.39 6.02 4.53
N ASP A 37 14.27 6.97 4.19
CA ASP A 37 14.63 7.38 2.83
C ASP A 37 15.20 6.22 1.99
N TYR A 38 15.79 5.21 2.66
CA TYR A 38 16.33 4.02 2.02
C TYR A 38 15.33 2.86 1.93
N SER A 39 14.20 2.92 2.64
CA SER A 39 13.25 1.81 2.74
C SER A 39 12.73 1.28 1.40
N PRO A 40 12.47 2.13 0.37
CA PRO A 40 12.06 1.64 -0.96
C PRO A 40 13.10 0.74 -1.64
N TYR A 41 14.37 0.86 -1.23
CA TYR A 41 15.50 0.11 -1.80
C TYR A 41 15.92 -1.10 -0.96
N LEU A 42 15.36 -1.25 0.25
CA LEU A 42 15.64 -2.38 1.12
C LEU A 42 14.88 -3.63 0.66
N ASP A 43 15.41 -4.78 1.08
CA ASP A 43 14.74 -6.05 0.84
C ASP A 43 13.33 -6.03 1.46
N LYS A 44 12.35 -6.26 0.59
CA LYS A 44 10.94 -6.31 0.96
C LYS A 44 10.66 -7.37 2.02
N GLU A 45 11.39 -8.47 2.09
CA GLU A 45 11.22 -9.47 3.15
C GLU A 45 11.56 -8.93 4.56
N ILE A 46 12.42 -7.92 4.64
CA ILE A 46 12.81 -7.28 5.90
C ILE A 46 11.73 -6.27 6.28
N THR A 47 11.38 -5.36 5.36
CA THR A 47 10.49 -4.23 5.64
C THR A 47 9.04 -4.65 5.86
N GLN A 48 8.58 -5.74 5.22
CA GLN A 48 7.23 -6.30 5.40
C GLN A 48 6.97 -6.87 6.79
N LYS A 49 8.01 -7.16 7.58
CA LYS A 49 7.81 -7.63 8.97
C LYS A 49 7.37 -6.50 9.90
N LEU A 50 7.48 -5.26 9.46
CA LEU A 50 7.32 -4.06 10.27
C LEU A 50 6.05 -3.26 9.92
N ASP A 51 5.31 -3.65 8.88
CA ASP A 51 4.12 -2.94 8.40
C ASP A 51 2.83 -3.24 9.19
N GLY A 52 2.88 -4.21 10.09
CA GLY A 52 1.77 -4.57 10.97
C GLY A 52 0.67 -5.42 10.31
N VAL A 53 0.90 -5.92 9.10
CA VAL A 53 -0.01 -6.88 8.44
C VAL A 53 0.66 -8.24 8.23
N SER A 54 -0.11 -9.24 7.80
CA SER A 54 0.46 -10.56 7.51
C SER A 54 1.34 -10.51 6.26
N LYS A 55 2.29 -11.45 6.13
CA LYS A 55 3.12 -11.60 4.91
C LYS A 55 2.31 -11.83 3.62
N ALA A 56 1.07 -12.33 3.74
CA ALA A 56 0.17 -12.50 2.61
C ALA A 56 -0.45 -11.17 2.13
N GLN A 57 -0.19 -10.07 2.85
CA GLN A 57 -0.76 -8.76 2.59
C GLN A 57 0.32 -7.72 2.35
N CYS A 58 -0.09 -6.58 1.83
CA CYS A 58 0.71 -5.37 1.68
C CYS A 58 -0.14 -4.19 2.14
N LEU A 59 0.32 -3.43 3.13
CA LEU A 59 -0.42 -2.28 3.64
C LEU A 59 -0.19 -1.04 2.76
N HIS A 60 -1.15 -0.67 1.93
CA HIS A 60 -1.05 0.51 1.07
C HIS A 60 -1.63 1.77 1.73
N ILE A 61 -0.95 2.89 1.50
CA ILE A 61 -1.47 4.21 1.83
C ILE A 61 -2.29 4.71 0.63
N PHE A 62 -3.49 5.21 0.90
CA PHE A 62 -4.30 5.95 -0.03
C PHE A 62 -4.41 7.38 0.48
N SER A 63 -4.16 8.36 -0.36
CA SER A 63 -4.24 9.78 0.01
C SER A 63 -5.44 10.44 -0.67
N CYS A 64 -6.18 11.25 0.06
CA CYS A 64 -7.27 12.03 -0.51
C CYS A 64 -6.73 13.37 -1.01
N PRO A 65 -6.80 13.68 -2.33
CA PRO A 65 -6.32 14.96 -2.85
C PRO A 65 -7.16 16.16 -2.39
N GLN A 66 -8.43 15.93 -2.02
CA GLN A 66 -9.36 17.00 -1.63
C GLN A 66 -9.18 17.48 -0.17
N CYS A 67 -9.05 16.56 0.78
CA CYS A 67 -8.98 16.89 2.22
C CYS A 67 -7.66 16.48 2.89
N HIS A 68 -6.68 16.00 2.11
CA HIS A 68 -5.32 15.63 2.53
C HIS A 68 -5.24 14.60 3.66
N ARG A 69 -6.30 13.80 3.87
CA ARG A 69 -6.29 12.67 4.80
C ARG A 69 -5.85 11.40 4.09
N ASP A 70 -5.08 10.60 4.80
CA ASP A 70 -4.68 9.28 4.35
C ASP A 70 -5.57 8.17 4.94
N LYS A 71 -5.56 7.02 4.29
CA LYS A 71 -6.17 5.78 4.76
C LYS A 71 -5.23 4.63 4.42
N ARG A 72 -5.03 3.73 5.38
CA ARG A 72 -4.23 2.52 5.18
C ARG A 72 -5.17 1.35 4.91
N ILE A 73 -4.90 0.59 3.86
CA ILE A 73 -5.74 -0.54 3.46
C ILE A 73 -4.83 -1.76 3.20
N PRO A 74 -5.07 -2.91 3.87
CA PRO A 74 -4.37 -4.14 3.56
C PRO A 74 -4.84 -4.67 2.20
N ILE A 75 -3.89 -4.97 1.33
CA ILE A 75 -4.12 -5.55 0.00
C ILE A 75 -3.58 -6.96 -0.01
N ASP A 76 -4.41 -7.93 -0.37
CA ASP A 76 -3.99 -9.32 -0.48
C ASP A 76 -3.05 -9.50 -1.68
N ARG A 77 -1.96 -10.24 -1.46
CA ARG A 77 -1.02 -10.60 -2.50
C ARG A 77 -1.58 -11.70 -3.36
N VAL A 78 -1.18 -11.70 -4.62
CA VAL A 78 -1.57 -12.70 -5.61
C VAL A 78 -0.35 -13.48 -6.07
N LEU A 79 -0.56 -14.74 -6.45
CA LEU A 79 0.49 -15.58 -7.00
C LEU A 79 0.81 -15.13 -8.43
N MET A 80 2.08 -14.88 -8.70
CA MET A 80 2.63 -14.58 -10.03
C MET A 80 3.64 -15.62 -10.47
#